data_AF-A0A9P6S8Q9-F1
#
_entry.id   AF-A0A9P6S8Q9-F1
#
_cell.length_a   1.000
_cell.length_b   1.000
_cell.length_c   1.000
_cell.angle_alpha   90.00
_cell.angle_beta   90.00
_cell.angle_gamma   90.00
#
_symmetry.space_group_name_H-M   'P 1'
#
loop_
_entity.id
_entity.type
_entity.pdbx_description
1 polymer ?
#
loop_
_entity_poly.entity_id
_entity_poly.type
_entity_poly.pdbx_seq_one_letter_code
_entity_poly.pdbx_strand_id
1 'polypeptide(L)'
;YAGAYFNPLFGNVSVTLVTNEANGAFNKGLHIQFQNVQSSMEHYHFDSFVYVLDLWSIKSRELLTFTTGKDGKIEGFQIDFLDEAQVFSKEKEEEGSGGCRDHEDEDEDEEEMPIWKQDSGQYRI
;
A
#
# COMPACT_ATOMS: atom_id res chain seq x y z
N TYR A 1 4.79 2.65 10.95
CA TYR A 1 3.33 2.88 10.85
C TYR A 1 2.75 2.50 9.51
N ALA A 2 3.31 2.92 8.37
CA ALA A 2 2.81 2.48 7.07
C ALA A 2 2.96 0.96 6.88
N GLY A 3 1.98 0.35 6.20
CA GLY A 3 1.90 -1.08 5.92
C GLY A 3 0.46 -1.59 5.79
N ALA A 4 0.32 -2.87 5.49
CA ALA A 4 -0.94 -3.60 5.53
C ALA A 4 -1.10 -4.31 6.88
N TYR A 5 -2.33 -4.39 7.35
CA TYR A 5 -2.71 -4.96 8.63
C TYR A 5 -3.99 -5.76 8.48
N PHE A 6 -4.11 -6.85 9.23
CA PHE A 6 -5.21 -7.79 9.12
C PHE A 6 -5.83 -8.10 10.48
N ASN A 7 -7.16 -8.21 10.49
CA ASN A 7 -7.95 -8.80 11.56
C ASN A 7 -8.91 -9.84 10.96
N PRO A 8 -9.02 -11.06 11.51
CA PRO A 8 -9.90 -12.11 10.95
C PRO A 8 -11.39 -11.75 10.84
N LEU A 9 -11.87 -10.85 11.69
CA LEU A 9 -13.28 -10.43 11.73
C LEU A 9 -13.54 -9.22 10.81
N PHE A 10 -12.57 -8.31 10.71
CA PHE A 10 -12.75 -7.02 10.02
C PHE A 10 -12.04 -6.93 8.67
N GLY A 11 -11.15 -7.88 8.36
CA GLY A 11 -10.38 -7.93 7.13
C GLY A 11 -9.15 -7.01 7.15
N ASN A 12 -8.81 -6.49 5.98
CA ASN A 12 -7.57 -5.73 5.75
C ASN A 12 -7.77 -4.24 6.00
N VAL A 13 -6.77 -3.64 6.64
CA VAL A 13 -6.57 -2.20 6.81
C VAL A 13 -5.22 -1.85 6.23
N SER A 14 -5.12 -0.77 5.45
CA SER A 14 -3.84 -0.24 5.03
C SER A 14 -3.58 1.13 5.65
N VAL A 15 -2.34 1.36 6.06
CA VAL A 15 -1.86 2.67 6.49
C VAL A 15 -0.81 3.11 5.50
N THR A 16 -1.00 4.27 4.90
CA THR A 16 -0.11 4.83 3.87
C THR A 16 0.47 6.16 4.30
N LEU A 17 1.66 6.46 3.82
CA LEU A 17 2.29 7.77 4.01
C LEU A 17 2.05 8.60 2.76
N VAL A 18 1.23 9.63 2.88
CA VAL A 18 0.95 10.57 1.79
C VAL A 18 1.84 11.79 1.94
N THR A 19 2.49 12.19 0.85
CA THR A 19 3.28 13.43 0.80
C THR A 19 2.53 14.42 -0.06
N ASN A 20 2.14 15.55 0.52
CA ASN A 20 1.49 16.65 -0.18
C ASN A 20 2.43 17.84 -0.25
N GLU A 21 2.52 18.45 -1.42
CA GLU A 21 3.23 19.71 -1.61
C GLU A 21 2.22 20.86 -1.55
N ALA A 22 2.41 21.77 -0.60
CA ALA A 22 1.61 22.98 -0.49
C ALA A 22 2.53 24.15 -0.18
N ASN A 23 2.46 25.23 -0.97
CA ASN A 23 3.24 26.45 -0.78
C ASN A 23 4.77 26.23 -0.74
N GLY A 24 5.29 25.28 -1.53
CA GLY A 24 6.73 24.95 -1.57
C GLY A 24 7.25 24.20 -0.34
N ALA A 25 6.36 23.71 0.53
CA ALA A 25 6.68 22.85 1.66
C ALA A 25 6.10 21.45 1.45
N PHE A 26 6.90 20.43 1.75
CA PHE A 26 6.47 19.03 1.76
C PHE A 26 5.89 18.67 3.12
N ASN A 27 4.60 18.35 3.16
CA ASN A 27 3.94 17.82 4.34
C ASN A 27 3.70 16.33 4.18
N LYS A 28 4.17 15.54 5.14
CA LYS A 28 3.96 14.09 5.18
C LYS A 28 2.90 13.78 6.23
N GLY A 29 1.88 13.02 5.85
CA GLY A 29 0.79 12.61 6.72
C GLY A 29 0.48 11.13 6.57
N LEU A 30 0.03 10.50 7.64
CA LEU A 30 -0.48 9.13 7.59
C LEU A 30 -1.96 9.15 7.20
N HIS A 31 -2.34 8.19 6.38
CA HIS A 31 -3.73 7.95 6.01
C HIS A 31 -4.06 6.49 6.26
N ILE A 32 -5.23 6.25 6.87
CA ILE A 32 -5.79 4.91 7.03
C ILE A 32 -6.82 4.68 5.95
N GLN A 33 -6.80 3.48 5.38
CA GLN A 33 -7.84 2.99 4.49
C GLN A 33 -8.40 1.70 5.07
N PHE A 34 -9.71 1.71 5.30
CA PHE A 34 -10.48 0.56 5.75
C PHE A 34 -11.67 0.38 4.81
N GLN A 35 -11.67 -0.74 4.07
CA GLN A 35 -12.62 -1.00 2.99
C GLN A 35 -12.66 0.18 2.00
N ASN A 36 -13.83 0.83 1.84
CA ASN A 36 -14.06 1.96 0.94
C ASN A 36 -13.88 3.33 1.63
N VAL A 37 -13.46 3.35 2.90
CA VAL A 37 -13.24 4.58 3.66
C VAL A 37 -11.76 4.88 3.73
N GLN A 38 -11.41 6.12 3.44
CA GLN A 38 -10.06 6.64 3.60
C GLN A 38 -10.11 7.89 4.47
N SER A 39 -9.19 7.99 5.43
CA SER A 39 -9.14 9.10 6.37
C SER A 39 -7.70 9.50 6.70
N SER A 40 -7.46 10.79 6.92
CA SER A 40 -6.19 11.27 7.45
C SER A 40 -6.09 10.95 8.93
N MET A 41 -4.88 10.58 9.37
CA MET A 41 -4.58 10.30 10.76
C MET A 41 -3.86 11.48 11.40
N GLU A 42 -4.36 11.95 12.53
CA GLU A 42 -3.76 13.01 13.35
C GLU A 42 -2.99 12.36 14.49
N HIS A 43 -1.73 12.77 14.69
CA HIS A 43 -0.97 12.30 15.85
C HIS A 43 -1.59 12.83 17.15
N TYR A 44 -1.75 11.95 18.14
CA TYR A 44 -2.34 12.30 19.43
C TYR A 44 -1.31 12.20 20.56
N HIS A 45 -0.82 11.00 20.84
CA HIS A 45 0.13 10.76 21.93
C HIS A 45 0.87 9.44 21.74
N PHE A 46 2.19 9.41 22.02
CA PHE A 46 3.07 8.28 21.77
C PHE A 46 2.88 7.70 20.35
N ASP A 47 2.54 6.41 20.25
CA ASP A 47 2.28 5.71 19.01
C ASP A 47 0.76 5.66 18.70
N SER A 48 0.00 6.64 19.20
CA SER A 48 -1.45 6.74 19.01
C SER A 48 -1.84 7.88 18.09
N PHE A 49 -2.81 7.61 17.24
CA PHE A 49 -3.34 8.48 16.21
C PHE A 49 -4.85 8.47 16.24
N VAL A 50 -5.45 9.59 15.87
CA VAL A 50 -6.90 9.73 15.75
C VAL A 50 -7.26 9.86 14.29
N TYR A 51 -8.32 9.18 13.88
CA TYR A 51 -8.90 9.32 12.54
C TYR A 51 -10.42 9.47 12.61
N VAL A 52 -11.01 9.96 11.54
CA VAL A 52 -12.48 10.07 11.42
C VAL A 52 -12.96 8.98 10.49
N LEU A 53 -13.80 8.08 11.01
CA LEU A 53 -14.55 7.13 10.20
C LEU A 53 -15.83 7.84 9.72
N ASP A 54 -15.90 8.13 8.43
CA ASP A 54 -17.08 8.77 7.81
C ASP A 54 -17.74 7.76 6.86
N LEU A 55 -18.68 6.99 7.43
CA LEU A 55 -19.57 6.08 6.72
C LEU A 55 -20.96 6.70 6.64
N TRP A 56 -21.74 6.32 5.63
CA TRP A 56 -23.02 6.97 5.31
C TRP A 56 -24.00 7.08 6.49
N SER A 57 -23.96 6.12 7.42
CA SER A 57 -24.78 6.10 8.63
C SER A 57 -24.00 6.33 9.94
N ILE A 58 -22.67 6.42 9.89
CA ILE A 58 -21.81 6.48 11.08
C ILE A 58 -20.69 7.48 10.83
N LYS A 59 -20.65 8.54 11.66
CA LYS A 59 -19.51 9.43 11.74
C LYS A 59 -18.93 9.39 13.15
N SER A 60 -17.76 8.79 13.28
CA SER A 60 -17.09 8.62 14.57
C SER A 60 -15.62 9.03 14.49
N ARG A 61 -15.08 9.44 15.64
CA ARG A 61 -13.67 9.79 15.80
C ARG A 61 -13.04 8.70 16.63
N GLU A 62 -12.18 7.91 16.01
CA GLU A 62 -11.61 6.69 16.58
C GLU A 62 -10.14 6.89 16.96
N LEU A 63 -9.74 6.26 18.06
CA LEU A 63 -8.34 6.19 18.49
C LEU A 63 -7.72 4.88 18.01
N LEU A 64 -6.57 5.00 17.36
CA LEU A 64 -5.73 3.88 16.94
C LEU A 64 -4.40 3.97 17.68
N THR A 65 -3.99 2.90 18.36
CA THR A 65 -2.70 2.81 19.04
C THR A 65 -1.87 1.69 18.43
N PHE A 66 -0.70 2.03 17.88
CA PHE A 66 0.22 1.03 17.35
C PHE A 66 0.90 0.25 18.47
N THR A 67 1.12 -1.03 18.21
CA THR A 67 1.86 -1.92 19.10
C THR A 67 3.25 -2.17 18.52
N THR A 68 4.27 -1.88 19.32
CA THR A 68 5.67 -2.04 18.96
C THR A 68 6.24 -3.30 19.60
N GLY A 69 6.86 -4.15 18.78
CA GLY A 69 7.51 -5.39 19.19
C GLY A 69 8.82 -5.17 19.94
N LYS A 70 9.41 -6.26 20.42
CA LYS A 70 10.69 -6.21 21.17
C LYS A 70 11.88 -5.72 20.35
N ASP A 71 11.78 -5.80 19.03
CA ASP A 71 12.80 -5.34 18.08
C ASP A 71 12.59 -3.87 17.66
N GLY A 72 11.61 -3.18 18.25
CA GLY A 72 11.26 -1.80 17.90
C GLY A 72 10.45 -1.68 16.61
N LYS A 73 10.06 -2.78 15.97
CA LYS A 73 9.20 -2.75 14.78
C LYS A 73 7.73 -2.72 15.17
N ILE A 74 6.91 -2.10 14.33
CA ILE A 74 5.45 -2.13 14.48
C ILE A 74 4.94 -3.53 14.14
N GLU A 75 4.34 -4.21 15.12
CA GLU A 75 3.73 -5.54 14.97
C GLU A 75 2.24 -5.47 14.62
N GLY A 76 1.60 -4.35 14.90
CA GLY A 76 0.16 -4.18 14.70
C GLY A 76 -0.37 -2.88 15.26
N PHE A 77 -1.68 -2.78 15.41
CA PHE A 77 -2.35 -1.73 16.15
C PHE A 77 -3.65 -2.23 16.80
N GLN A 78 -4.12 -1.49 17.80
CA GLN A 78 -5.44 -1.65 18.39
C GLN A 78 -6.32 -0.46 18.02
N ILE A 79 -7.60 -0.72 17.76
CA ILE A 79 -8.66 0.29 17.72
C ILE A 79 -9.72 -0.07 18.77
N ASP A 80 -10.32 0.94 19.38
CA ASP A 80 -11.49 0.74 20.22
C ASP A 80 -12.73 1.02 19.37
N PHE A 81 -13.55 0.01 19.12
CA PHE A 81 -14.75 0.12 18.29
C PHE A 81 -15.95 -0.46 19.03
N LEU A 82 -17.00 0.34 19.22
CA LEU A 82 -18.21 -0.06 19.96
C LEU A 82 -17.92 -0.62 21.37
N ASP A 83 -17.04 0.05 22.11
CA ASP A 83 -16.57 -0.37 23.46
C ASP A 83 -15.79 -1.69 23.50
N GLU A 84 -15.38 -2.23 22.34
CA GLU A 84 -14.54 -3.41 22.23
C GLU A 84 -13.18 -3.09 21.57
N ALA A 85 -12.11 -3.57 22.19
CA ALA A 85 -10.77 -3.46 21.63
C ALA A 85 -10.55 -4.50 20.52
N GLN A 86 -10.24 -4.02 19.31
CA GLN A 86 -9.94 -4.85 18.15
C GLN A 86 -8.48 -4.71 17.75
N VAL A 87 -7.79 -5.84 17.59
CA VAL A 87 -6.36 -5.88 17.28
C VAL A 87 -6.15 -6.26 15.82
N PHE A 88 -5.32 -5.51 15.13
CA PHE A 88 -4.90 -5.76 13.76
C PHE A 88 -3.41 -6.08 13.75
N SER A 89 -3.03 -7.24 13.21
CA SER A 89 -1.64 -7.64 13.08
C SER A 89 -1.08 -7.15 11.75
N LYS A 90 0.17 -6.69 11.76
CA LYS A 90 0.86 -6.29 10.54
C LYS A 90 1.08 -7.51 9.66
N GLU A 91 0.71 -7.41 8.39
CA GLU A 91 0.98 -8.45 7.43
C GLU A 91 2.49 -8.54 7.18
N LYS A 92 3.01 -9.77 7.11
CA LYS A 92 4.39 -9.98 6.68
C LYS A 92 4.44 -9.68 5.19
N GLU A 93 5.31 -8.77 4.78
CA GLU A 93 5.73 -8.71 3.38
C GLU A 93 6.38 -10.06 3.08
N GLU A 94 5.68 -10.92 2.33
CA GLU A 94 6.34 -12.07 1.74
C GLU A 94 7.37 -11.50 0.75
N GLU A 95 8.65 -11.52 1.16
CA GLU A 95 9.74 -11.40 0.22
C GLU A 95 9.51 -12.49 -0.83
N GLY A 96 9.09 -12.06 -2.02
CA GLY A 96 8.78 -12.95 -3.11
C GLY A 96 9.93 -13.93 -3.26
N SER A 97 9.62 -15.22 -3.11
CA SER A 97 10.48 -16.30 -3.56
C SER A 97 10.57 -16.18 -5.09
N GLY A 98 11.44 -15.30 -5.56
CA GLY A 98 11.94 -15.30 -6.93
C GLY A 98 12.74 -16.57 -7.09
N GLY A 99 12.05 -17.67 -7.38
CA GLY A 99 12.68 -18.88 -7.86
C GLY A 99 13.46 -18.51 -9.12
N CYS A 100 14.78 -18.62 -9.05
CA CYS A 100 15.63 -18.62 -10.22
C CYS A 100 15.09 -19.72 -11.15
N ARG A 101 14.46 -19.32 -12.26
CA ARG A 101 14.29 -20.20 -13.40
C ARG A 101 15.66 -20.23 -14.06
N ASP A 102 16.37 -21.33 -13.86
CA ASP A 102 17.48 -21.72 -14.73
C ASP A 102 16.89 -21.84 -16.13
N HIS A 103 17.09 -20.80 -16.95
CA HIS A 103 16.82 -20.84 -18.37
C HIS A 103 18.11 -21.39 -18.98
N GLU A 104 18.10 -22.68 -19.27
CA GLU A 104 19.17 -23.33 -20.00
C GLU A 104 19.26 -22.68 -21.38
N ASP A 105 20.46 -22.16 -21.66
CA ASP A 105 20.92 -21.70 -22.94
C ASP A 105 20.88 -22.86 -23.94
N GLU A 106 20.11 -22.71 -25.03
CA GLU A 106 20.36 -23.42 -26.28
C GLU A 106 20.44 -22.36 -27.38
N ASP A 107 21.69 -21.98 -27.65
CA ASP A 107 22.14 -21.39 -28.92
C ASP A 107 21.80 -22.37 -30.05
N GLU A 108 21.19 -21.90 -31.15
CA GLU A 108 21.46 -22.43 -32.49
C GLU A 108 20.91 -21.48 -33.58
N ASP A 109 21.89 -20.80 -34.18
CA ASP A 109 22.10 -20.60 -35.61
C ASP A 109 21.32 -19.57 -36.44
N GLU A 110 22.16 -18.69 -36.97
CA GLU A 110 22.00 -17.71 -38.03
C GLU A 110 21.45 -18.32 -39.33
N GLU A 111 20.41 -17.70 -39.91
CA GLU A 111 20.37 -17.53 -41.36
C GLU A 111 19.87 -16.11 -41.70
N GLU A 112 20.81 -15.29 -42.16
CA GLU A 112 20.52 -14.05 -42.89
C GLU A 112 19.75 -14.32 -44.18
N MET A 113 19.00 -13.30 -44.62
CA MET A 113 18.89 -12.78 -46.00
C MET A 113 17.43 -12.40 -46.38
N PRO A 114 17.19 -11.59 -47.42
CA PRO A 114 17.71 -10.24 -47.65
C PRO A 114 16.57 -9.24 -47.97
N ILE A 115 16.99 -7.99 -48.13
CA ILE A 115 16.23 -6.78 -48.44
C ILE A 115 15.49 -6.85 -49.79
N TRP A 116 14.25 -6.36 -49.82
CA TRP A 116 13.70 -5.69 -51.02
C TRP A 116 13.10 -4.34 -50.64
N LYS A 117 13.74 -3.27 -51.11
CA LYS A 117 13.16 -1.94 -51.24
C LYS A 117 12.18 -1.94 -52.41
N GLN A 118 11.03 -1.28 -52.26
CA GLN A 118 10.34 -0.48 -53.29
C GLN A 118 9.15 0.24 -52.60
N ASP A 119 9.27 1.52 -52.27
CA ASP A 119 9.06 2.73 -53.07
C ASP A 119 7.59 3.16 -53.24
N SER A 120 7.37 4.44 -52.89
CA SER A 120 6.35 5.39 -53.36
C SER A 120 4.85 5.07 -53.15
N GLY A 121 4.15 5.97 -52.44
CA GLY A 121 2.69 5.90 -52.36
C GLY A 121 2.00 6.97 -51.51
N GLN A 122 2.31 8.25 -51.75
CA GLN A 122 1.44 9.36 -51.35
C GLN A 122 0.04 9.18 -51.96
N TYR A 123 -1.04 9.16 -51.18
CA TYR A 123 -2.35 9.69 -51.61
C TYR A 123 -3.14 10.24 -50.41
N ARG A 124 -3.55 11.51 -50.57
CA ARG A 124 -4.55 12.24 -49.79
C ARG A 124 -5.95 11.63 -49.99
N ILE A 125 -6.82 11.77 -48.98
CA ILE A 125 -8.11 12.48 -49.10
C ILE A 125 -8.27 13.32 -47.83
#